data_AF-A0A814QXN0-F1
#
_entry.id   AF-A0A814QXN0-F1
#
_cell.length_a   1.000
_cell.length_b   1.000
_cell.length_c   1.000
_cell.angle_alpha   90.00
_cell.angle_beta   90.00
_cell.angle_gamma   90.00
#
_symmetry.space_group_name_H-M   'P 1'
#
loop_
_entity.id
_entity.type
_entity.pdbx_description
1 polymer ?
#
loop_
_entity_poly.entity_id
_entity_poly.type
_entity_poly.pdbx_seq_one_letter_code
_entity_poly.pdbx_strand_id
1 'polypeptide(L)'
;MTKVFLLMIYFVIYPLTFQQKYDLFQSSIYLTQFGTRFQPHDPIELLYTSSSVSSLFRCSMLCNQNRQCRTFDYDRSSLICRLFESEYSTGTILTNSSSLTSRIGAILYNTTAISQFYSVYNQTCDQCSTGSNRYLQCINNTCQCPLYTYWNGQKCLNQVNNSIDHEREQKYNKRKILFHLKEQNVEKLSDWERQSTPLIVSNQFRGQVKIFRNYFQSEITELNDKDLEQEMKILNKLIDYEN
;
A
#
# COMPACT_ATOMS: atom_id res chain seq x y z
N MET A 1 -1.58 15.64 -83.02
CA MET A 1 -2.65 15.45 -82.02
C MET A 1 -2.07 14.73 -80.81
N THR A 2 -1.52 15.48 -79.86
CA THR A 2 -0.92 14.97 -78.63
C THR A 2 -2.01 14.79 -77.58
N LYS A 3 -2.28 13.54 -77.18
CA LYS A 3 -3.23 13.21 -76.12
C LYS A 3 -2.60 13.52 -74.77
N VAL A 4 -3.16 14.49 -74.06
CA VAL A 4 -2.82 14.81 -72.66
C VAL A 4 -3.43 13.73 -71.77
N PHE A 5 -2.59 12.93 -71.12
CA PHE A 5 -2.99 11.94 -70.12
C PHE A 5 -3.21 12.65 -68.78
N LEU A 6 -4.46 12.74 -68.35
CA LEU A 6 -4.86 13.34 -67.08
C LEU A 6 -4.80 12.26 -66.00
N LEU A 7 -3.72 12.27 -65.21
CA LEU A 7 -3.43 11.28 -64.18
C LEU A 7 -4.20 11.65 -62.91
N MET A 8 -5.36 11.01 -62.70
CA MET A 8 -6.19 11.16 -61.51
C MET A 8 -5.51 10.49 -60.31
N ILE A 9 -4.84 11.29 -59.48
CA ILE A 9 -4.27 10.85 -58.21
C ILE A 9 -5.40 10.74 -57.19
N TYR A 10 -5.82 9.50 -56.91
CA TYR A 10 -6.69 9.19 -55.77
C TYR A 10 -5.89 9.32 -54.47
N PHE A 11 -6.08 10.42 -53.74
CA PHE A 11 -5.65 10.53 -52.36
C PHE A 11 -6.52 9.62 -51.48
N VAL A 12 -6.01 8.44 -51.15
CA VAL A 12 -6.56 7.61 -50.07
C VAL A 12 -6.26 8.33 -48.76
N ILE A 13 -7.25 9.05 -48.24
CA ILE A 13 -7.20 9.65 -46.91
C ILE A 13 -7.31 8.51 -45.89
N TYR A 14 -6.17 7.99 -45.44
CA TYR A 14 -6.14 7.16 -44.23
C TYR A 14 -6.42 8.08 -43.04
N PRO A 15 -7.42 7.80 -42.17
CA PRO A 15 -7.58 8.54 -40.94
C PRO A 15 -6.36 8.25 -40.06
N LEU A 16 -5.50 9.26 -39.92
CA LEU A 16 -4.49 9.38 -38.87
C LEU A 16 -5.20 9.35 -37.52
N THR A 17 -5.49 8.15 -37.05
CA THR A 17 -5.96 7.91 -35.69
C THR A 17 -4.81 7.31 -34.91
N PHE A 18 -4.56 7.90 -33.75
CA PHE A 18 -3.90 7.27 -32.61
C PHE A 18 -2.36 7.25 -32.56
N GLN A 19 -1.72 8.39 -32.28
CA GLN A 19 -0.38 8.35 -31.65
C GLN A 19 0.04 9.65 -30.92
N GLN A 20 -0.77 10.16 -29.99
CA GLN A 20 -0.31 11.23 -29.06
C GLN A 20 -0.86 11.02 -27.63
N LYS A 21 -0.49 9.92 -26.96
CA LYS A 21 -0.84 9.72 -25.54
C LYS A 21 0.27 9.16 -24.65
N TYR A 22 1.53 9.18 -25.11
CA TYR A 22 2.64 8.54 -24.40
C TYR A 22 3.57 9.49 -23.61
N ASP A 23 3.46 10.81 -23.78
CA ASP A 23 4.37 11.76 -23.09
C ASP A 23 3.88 12.27 -21.72
N LEU A 24 2.70 11.85 -21.25
CA LEU A 24 2.10 12.42 -20.03
C LEU A 24 2.76 11.96 -18.72
N PHE A 25 3.70 11.01 -18.76
CA PHE A 25 4.31 10.45 -17.53
C PHE A 25 5.82 10.43 -17.61
N GLN A 26 6.41 11.63 -17.73
CA GLN A 26 7.85 11.79 -17.54
C GLN A 26 8.19 11.65 -16.05
N SER A 27 8.96 10.61 -15.73
CA SER A 27 9.62 10.45 -14.44
C SER A 27 10.99 11.13 -14.49
N SER A 28 11.32 11.93 -13.48
CA SER A 28 12.68 12.42 -13.26
C SER A 28 13.35 11.61 -12.14
N ILE A 29 14.67 11.44 -12.26
CA ILE A 29 15.47 10.80 -11.22
C ILE A 29 16.12 11.92 -10.42
N TYR A 30 15.79 12.01 -9.15
CA TYR A 30 16.45 12.88 -8.19
C TYR A 30 17.51 12.09 -7.43
N LEU A 31 18.71 12.64 -7.29
CA LEU A 31 19.78 12.07 -6.48
C LEU A 31 20.04 12.96 -5.29
N THR A 32 20.11 12.38 -4.10
CA THR A 32 20.44 13.14 -2.90
C THR A 32 21.91 13.56 -2.94
N GLN A 33 22.20 14.75 -2.39
CA GLN A 33 23.58 15.23 -2.28
C GLN A 33 24.39 14.46 -1.22
N PHE A 34 23.69 13.88 -0.26
CA PHE A 34 24.24 13.16 0.89
C PHE A 34 23.38 11.93 1.20
N GLY A 35 23.95 10.98 1.94
CA GLY A 35 23.27 9.75 2.33
C GLY A 35 23.91 8.51 1.73
N THR A 36 24.04 7.49 2.57
CA THR A 36 24.70 6.22 2.22
C THR A 36 23.73 5.05 2.21
N ARG A 37 22.67 5.15 3.01
CA ARG A 37 21.64 4.12 3.13
C ARG A 37 20.32 4.79 3.42
N PHE A 38 19.28 4.31 2.76
CA PHE A 38 17.93 4.72 3.05
C PHE A 38 17.31 3.71 4.02
N GLN A 39 16.71 4.21 5.09
CA GLN A 39 15.96 3.40 6.03
C GLN A 39 14.48 3.81 5.97
N PRO A 40 13.60 2.97 5.41
CA PRO A 40 12.18 3.25 5.36
C PRO A 40 11.59 3.35 6.76
N HIS A 41 10.39 3.93 6.87
CA HIS A 41 9.69 3.99 8.15
C HIS A 41 9.24 2.59 8.59
N ASP A 42 8.74 1.79 7.65
CA ASP A 42 8.36 0.39 7.87
C ASP A 42 9.27 -0.55 7.03
N PRO A 43 9.88 -1.60 7.63
CA PRO A 43 10.66 -2.57 6.88
C PRO A 43 9.90 -3.28 5.73
N ILE A 44 8.56 -3.34 5.78
CA ILE A 44 7.74 -3.91 4.69
C ILE A 44 7.85 -3.11 3.39
N GLU A 45 8.30 -1.86 3.46
CA GLU A 45 8.48 -0.99 2.30
C GLU A 45 9.72 -1.35 1.46
N LEU A 46 10.57 -2.28 1.92
CA LEU A 46 11.65 -2.86 1.11
C LEU A 46 11.06 -3.82 0.07
N LEU A 47 11.06 -3.40 -1.20
CA LEU A 47 10.54 -4.20 -2.31
C LEU A 47 11.48 -5.35 -2.68
N TYR A 48 12.76 -5.03 -2.86
CA TYR A 48 13.77 -5.99 -3.29
C TYR A 48 15.20 -5.48 -3.07
N THR A 49 16.13 -6.41 -2.86
CA THR A 49 17.57 -6.15 -2.82
C THR A 49 18.26 -6.94 -3.93
N SER A 50 18.95 -6.23 -4.83
CA SER A 50 19.77 -6.84 -5.88
C SER A 50 21.25 -6.73 -5.53
N SER A 51 21.99 -7.84 -5.65
CA SER A 51 23.45 -7.83 -5.67
C SER A 51 23.98 -7.62 -7.09
N SER A 52 25.28 -7.31 -7.20
CA SER A 52 26.02 -7.23 -8.47
C SER A 52 25.46 -6.20 -9.46
N VAL A 53 24.81 -5.14 -8.97
CA VAL A 53 24.34 -4.04 -9.82
C VAL A 53 25.53 -3.16 -10.18
N SER A 54 25.87 -3.11 -11.46
CA SER A 54 27.14 -2.53 -11.94
C SER A 54 27.24 -1.00 -11.81
N SER A 55 26.12 -0.31 -11.62
CA SER A 55 26.09 1.15 -11.57
C SER A 55 24.85 1.71 -10.88
N LEU A 56 24.98 2.95 -10.41
CA LEU A 56 23.87 3.77 -9.92
C LEU A 56 22.76 3.89 -10.96
N PHE A 57 23.14 4.12 -12.23
CA PHE A 57 22.20 4.23 -13.34
C PHE A 57 21.42 2.92 -13.56
N ARG A 58 22.07 1.76 -13.41
CA ARG A 58 21.36 0.49 -13.49
C ARG A 58 20.38 0.32 -12.32
N CYS A 59 20.77 0.73 -11.11
CA CYS A 59 19.88 0.69 -9.95
C CYS A 59 18.65 1.61 -10.13
N SER A 60 18.85 2.82 -10.65
CA SER A 60 17.74 3.74 -10.95
C SER A 60 16.82 3.21 -12.04
N MET A 61 17.35 2.52 -13.07
CA MET A 61 16.53 1.83 -14.07
C MET A 61 15.69 0.72 -13.45
N LEU A 62 16.26 -0.10 -12.56
CA LEU A 62 15.52 -1.16 -11.86
C LEU A 62 14.37 -0.57 -11.05
N CYS A 63 14.61 0.52 -10.33
CA CYS A 63 13.55 1.25 -9.63
C CYS A 63 12.50 1.81 -10.60
N ASN A 64 12.93 2.40 -11.71
CA ASN A 64 12.00 2.97 -12.67
C ASN A 64 11.16 1.90 -13.40
N GLN A 65 11.65 0.66 -13.51
CA GLN A 65 10.89 -0.45 -14.10
C GLN A 65 9.88 -1.05 -13.12
N ASN A 66 10.17 -1.02 -11.82
CA ASN A 66 9.25 -1.50 -10.80
C ASN A 66 8.24 -0.41 -10.43
N ARG A 67 6.97 -0.56 -10.82
CA ARG A 67 5.91 0.44 -10.62
C ARG A 67 5.81 0.96 -9.18
N GLN A 68 6.01 0.10 -8.18
CA GLN A 68 5.93 0.45 -6.76
C GLN A 68 7.16 1.18 -6.24
N CYS A 69 8.31 1.10 -6.92
CA CYS A 69 9.54 1.72 -6.43
C CYS A 69 9.51 3.24 -6.56
N ARG A 70 9.83 3.92 -5.45
CA ARG A 70 9.90 5.37 -5.33
C ARG A 70 11.27 5.85 -4.92
N THR A 71 11.94 5.10 -4.05
CA THR A 71 13.28 5.41 -3.56
C THR A 71 14.19 4.21 -3.78
N PHE A 72 15.45 4.47 -4.08
CA PHE A 72 16.47 3.43 -4.14
C PHE A 72 17.73 3.90 -3.44
N ASP A 73 18.45 2.96 -2.81
CA ASP A 73 19.83 3.18 -2.42
C ASP A 73 20.76 2.26 -3.21
N TYR A 74 21.90 2.80 -3.58
CA TYR A 74 22.93 2.08 -4.30
C TYR A 74 24.25 2.24 -3.56
N ASP A 75 24.83 1.11 -3.19
CA ASP A 75 26.15 1.03 -2.61
C ASP A 75 27.15 0.50 -3.64
N ARG A 76 28.02 1.39 -4.14
CA ARG A 76 29.03 1.05 -5.14
C ARG A 76 30.11 0.10 -4.61
N SER A 77 30.38 0.11 -3.31
CA SER A 77 31.43 -0.74 -2.72
C SER A 77 31.04 -2.22 -2.72
N SER A 78 29.78 -2.50 -2.39
CA SER A 78 29.20 -3.85 -2.37
C SER A 78 28.44 -4.22 -3.64
N LEU A 79 28.24 -3.27 -4.56
CA LEU A 79 27.40 -3.41 -5.76
C LEU A 79 25.95 -3.80 -5.41
N ILE A 80 25.46 -3.36 -4.25
CA ILE A 80 24.10 -3.63 -3.77
C ILE A 80 23.18 -2.49 -4.17
N CYS A 81 22.01 -2.83 -4.71
CA CYS A 81 20.92 -1.93 -5.01
C CYS A 81 19.69 -2.34 -4.21
N ARG A 82 19.11 -1.44 -3.43
CA ARG A 82 17.86 -1.68 -2.70
C ARG A 82 16.77 -0.77 -3.24
N LEU A 83 15.60 -1.33 -3.45
CA LEU A 83 14.43 -0.65 -3.99
C LEU A 83 13.37 -0.55 -2.89
N PHE A 84 12.81 0.64 -2.71
CA PHE A 84 11.84 0.92 -1.66
C PHE A 84 10.57 1.53 -2.24
N GLU A 85 9.43 1.12 -1.68
CA GLU A 85 8.13 1.70 -1.99
C GLU A 85 7.95 3.11 -1.41
N SER A 86 8.69 3.42 -0.35
CA SER A 86 8.57 4.69 0.37
C SER A 86 9.18 5.88 -0.34
N GLU A 87 8.57 7.05 -0.14
CA GLU A 87 9.14 8.32 -0.60
C GLU A 87 10.35 8.69 0.26
N TYR A 88 11.39 9.23 -0.38
CA TYR A 88 12.65 9.56 0.31
C TYR A 88 12.47 10.57 1.45
N SER A 89 11.39 11.37 1.41
CA SER A 89 10.99 12.32 2.44
C SER A 89 10.36 11.70 3.68
N THR A 90 9.85 10.47 3.57
CA THR A 90 9.17 9.76 4.68
C THR A 90 10.10 8.86 5.49
N GLY A 91 11.20 8.42 4.90
CA GLY A 91 12.22 7.62 5.59
C GLY A 91 13.34 8.44 6.20
N THR A 92 14.30 7.74 6.80
CA THR A 92 15.52 8.33 7.35
C THR A 92 16.71 8.06 6.42
N ILE A 93 17.48 9.10 6.15
CA ILE A 93 18.71 9.00 5.36
C ILE A 93 19.89 8.88 6.31
N LEU A 94 20.52 7.71 6.32
CA LEU A 94 21.71 7.47 7.12
C LEU A 94 22.94 8.01 6.38
N THR A 95 23.62 8.96 7.00
CA THR A 95 24.88 9.51 6.52
C THR A 95 26.03 8.79 7.21
N ASN A 96 26.83 8.06 6.44
CA ASN A 96 28.11 7.55 6.90
C ASN A 96 29.22 8.30 6.16
N SER A 97 30.00 9.10 6.89
CA SER A 97 31.11 9.89 6.35
C SER A 97 32.16 9.06 5.61
N SER A 98 32.22 7.75 5.91
CA SER A 98 33.21 6.83 5.31
C SER A 98 32.79 6.24 3.95
N SER A 99 31.53 6.37 3.52
CA SER A 99 31.12 5.90 2.18
C SER A 99 30.72 7.04 1.25
N LEU A 100 31.73 7.63 0.59
CA LEU A 100 31.51 8.60 -0.48
C LEU A 100 30.86 7.98 -1.73
N THR A 101 30.84 6.64 -1.82
CA THR A 101 30.47 5.91 -3.02
C THR A 101 29.03 5.43 -3.05
N SER A 102 28.35 5.43 -1.90
CA SER A 102 26.93 5.14 -1.82
C SER A 102 26.10 6.39 -2.14
N ARG A 103 24.94 6.18 -2.76
CA ARG A 103 24.01 7.25 -3.15
C ARG A 103 22.58 6.79 -2.99
N ILE A 104 21.70 7.73 -2.64
CA ILE A 104 20.26 7.53 -2.58
C ILE A 104 19.65 8.31 -3.73
N GLY A 105 18.66 7.72 -4.38
CA GLY A 105 17.88 8.39 -5.40
C GLY A 105 16.39 8.16 -5.23
N ALA A 106 15.61 9.04 -5.82
CA ALA A 106 14.15 8.97 -5.84
C ALA A 106 13.66 9.12 -7.27
N ILE A 107 12.59 8.42 -7.60
CA ILE A 107 11.85 8.60 -8.85
C ILE A 107 10.72 9.58 -8.57
N LEU A 108 10.84 10.78 -9.12
CA LEU A 108 9.83 11.82 -9.01
C LEU A 108 8.96 11.79 -10.25
N TYR A 109 7.64 11.77 -10.05
CA TYR A 109 6.69 11.87 -11.15
C TYR A 109 6.12 13.27 -11.18
N ASN A 110 6.14 13.91 -12.34
CA ASN A 110 5.52 15.21 -12.51
C ASN A 110 3.99 15.04 -12.53
N THR A 111 3.37 15.08 -11.35
CA THR A 111 1.91 14.99 -11.21
C THR A 111 1.23 16.33 -11.49
N THR A 112 1.97 17.44 -11.49
CA THR A 112 1.45 18.81 -11.55
C THR A 112 0.63 19.09 -12.82
N ALA A 113 1.00 18.50 -13.95
CA ALA A 113 0.27 18.68 -15.21
C ALA A 113 -1.05 17.89 -15.27
N ILE A 114 -1.18 16.83 -14.47
CA ILE A 114 -2.32 15.89 -14.55
C ILE A 114 -3.31 16.11 -13.40
N SER A 115 -2.81 16.42 -12.19
CA SER A 115 -3.63 16.55 -10.99
C SER A 115 -4.64 17.70 -11.03
N GLN A 116 -4.46 18.66 -11.93
CA GLN A 116 -5.37 19.80 -12.04
C GLN A 116 -6.66 19.48 -12.79
N PHE A 117 -6.72 18.40 -13.59
CA PHE A 117 -7.85 18.19 -14.49
C PHE A 117 -8.39 16.76 -14.55
N TYR A 118 -7.63 15.73 -14.16
CA TYR A 118 -8.10 14.35 -14.29
C TYR A 118 -7.44 13.40 -13.29
N SER A 119 -8.26 12.79 -12.43
CA SER A 119 -7.84 11.67 -11.58
C SER A 119 -8.42 10.36 -12.13
N VAL A 120 -7.53 9.39 -12.35
CA VAL A 120 -7.88 8.01 -12.67
C VAL A 120 -8.24 7.17 -11.43
N TYR A 121 -8.20 7.75 -10.23
CA TYR A 121 -8.60 7.06 -9.01
C TYR A 121 -10.08 6.65 -9.06
N ASN A 122 -10.38 5.42 -8.64
CA ASN A 122 -11.70 4.80 -8.67
C ASN A 122 -12.34 4.68 -10.07
N GLN A 123 -11.56 4.87 -11.14
CA GLN A 123 -11.98 4.58 -12.51
C GLN A 123 -11.84 3.09 -12.82
N THR A 124 -12.37 2.64 -13.96
CA THR A 124 -12.20 1.26 -14.42
C THR A 124 -10.72 0.91 -14.66
N CYS A 125 -10.35 -0.35 -14.45
CA CYS A 125 -8.95 -0.78 -14.55
C CYS A 125 -8.26 -0.45 -15.88
N ASP A 126 -8.99 -0.34 -16.99
CA ASP A 126 -8.42 0.05 -18.29
C ASP A 126 -7.71 1.41 -18.24
N GLN A 127 -8.13 2.30 -17.33
CA GLN A 127 -7.57 3.65 -17.18
C GLN A 127 -6.20 3.67 -16.50
N CYS A 128 -5.89 2.73 -15.59
CA CYS A 128 -4.59 2.64 -14.89
C CYS A 128 -3.70 1.48 -15.38
N SER A 129 -4.27 0.48 -16.05
CA SER A 129 -3.50 -0.67 -16.57
C SER A 129 -2.54 -0.27 -17.69
N THR A 130 -2.91 0.75 -18.46
CA THR A 130 -2.17 1.27 -19.63
C THR A 130 -0.85 1.96 -19.31
N GLY A 131 -0.37 1.87 -18.06
CA GLY A 131 0.93 2.44 -17.66
C GLY A 131 0.91 3.95 -17.51
N SER A 132 -0.28 4.55 -17.59
CA SER A 132 -0.50 5.97 -17.34
C SER A 132 -0.15 6.30 -15.88
N ASN A 133 -0.82 5.69 -14.90
CA ASN A 133 -0.61 6.05 -13.50
C ASN A 133 0.12 4.95 -12.73
N ARG A 134 1.38 5.23 -12.35
CA ARG A 134 2.19 4.33 -11.53
C ARG A 134 1.79 4.27 -10.07
N TYR A 135 1.04 5.24 -9.58
CA TYR A 135 0.56 5.26 -8.20
C TYR A 135 -0.64 4.34 -7.99
N LEU A 136 -1.32 3.93 -9.06
CA LEU A 136 -2.54 3.13 -8.97
C LEU A 136 -2.33 1.72 -9.49
N GLN A 137 -3.10 0.80 -8.92
CA GLN A 137 -3.21 -0.58 -9.38
C GLN A 137 -4.68 -0.97 -9.51
N CYS A 138 -4.94 -1.92 -10.39
CA CYS A 138 -6.26 -2.50 -10.56
C CYS A 138 -6.56 -3.39 -9.35
N ILE A 139 -7.51 -2.98 -8.52
CA ILE A 139 -8.00 -3.73 -7.36
C ILE A 139 -9.52 -3.75 -7.47
N ASN A 140 -10.13 -4.94 -7.47
CA ASN A 140 -11.59 -5.10 -7.55
C ASN A 140 -12.23 -4.34 -8.73
N ASN A 141 -11.62 -4.43 -9.93
CA ASN A 141 -12.05 -3.75 -11.16
C ASN A 141 -11.98 -2.21 -11.14
N THR A 142 -11.43 -1.59 -10.09
CA THR A 142 -11.19 -0.16 -10.05
C THR A 142 -9.72 0.18 -9.81
N CYS A 143 -9.31 1.36 -10.25
CA CYS A 143 -7.97 1.89 -10.05
C CYS A 143 -7.84 2.43 -8.62
N GLN A 144 -7.16 1.69 -7.77
CA GLN A 144 -7.01 2.00 -6.35
C GLN A 144 -5.53 2.13 -5.97
N CYS A 145 -5.30 2.66 -4.78
CA CYS A 145 -3.95 2.71 -4.22
C CYS A 145 -3.47 1.32 -3.82
N PRO A 146 -2.15 1.07 -3.91
CA PRO A 146 -1.58 -0.13 -3.34
C PRO A 146 -1.88 -0.36 -1.86
N LEU A 147 -1.74 -1.61 -1.42
CA LEU A 147 -1.81 -1.96 0.00
C LEU A 147 -0.86 -1.05 0.78
N TYR A 148 -1.29 -0.60 1.97
CA TYR A 148 -0.52 0.30 2.85
C TYR A 148 -0.27 1.72 2.31
N THR A 149 -0.98 2.10 1.25
CA THR A 149 -0.97 3.47 0.73
C THR A 149 -2.39 4.03 0.68
N TYR A 150 -2.51 5.35 0.67
CA TYR A 150 -3.80 6.05 0.62
C TYR A 150 -3.78 7.15 -0.44
N TRP A 151 -4.94 7.45 -1.02
CA TRP A 151 -5.08 8.50 -2.02
C TRP A 151 -5.16 9.87 -1.33
N ASN A 152 -4.22 10.77 -1.62
CA ASN A 152 -4.22 12.12 -1.04
C ASN A 152 -4.95 13.16 -1.92
N GLY A 153 -5.67 12.73 -2.96
CA GLY A 153 -6.27 13.60 -3.99
C GLY A 153 -5.44 13.72 -5.26
N GLN A 154 -4.13 13.45 -5.21
CA GLN A 154 -3.21 13.61 -6.35
C GLN A 154 -2.42 12.34 -6.68
N LYS A 155 -1.95 11.63 -5.65
CA LYS A 155 -1.16 10.40 -5.75
C LYS A 155 -1.41 9.52 -4.53
N CYS A 156 -1.05 8.25 -4.66
CA CYS A 156 -1.03 7.35 -3.50
C CYS A 156 0.21 7.68 -2.67
N LEU A 157 0.01 8.02 -1.40
CA LEU A 157 1.07 8.24 -0.42
C LEU A 157 1.12 7.06 0.55
N ASN A 158 2.30 6.80 1.10
CA ASN A 158 2.42 5.81 2.17
C ASN A 158 1.62 6.27 3.38
N GLN A 159 0.93 5.35 4.04
CA GLN A 159 0.21 5.64 5.28
C GLN A 159 1.24 5.96 6.36
N VAL A 160 1.54 7.25 6.52
CA VAL A 160 2.33 7.75 7.65
C VAL A 160 1.40 7.86 8.84
N ASN A 161 0.97 6.77 9.47
CA ASN A 161 0.35 6.87 10.80
C ASN A 161 0.38 5.57 11.62
N ASN A 162 1.04 5.71 12.76
CA ASN A 162 1.08 4.87 13.95
C ASN A 162 1.43 3.40 13.74
N SER A 163 2.71 3.10 13.94
CA SER A 163 3.23 1.74 14.20
C SER A 163 2.37 0.90 15.15
N ILE A 164 1.60 1.55 16.04
CA ILE A 164 0.66 0.93 16.97
C ILE A 164 -0.55 0.31 16.25
N ASP A 165 -1.13 0.99 15.27
CA ASP A 165 -2.32 0.49 14.58
C ASP A 165 -1.95 -0.57 13.55
N HIS A 166 -0.78 -0.44 12.91
CA HIS A 166 -0.24 -1.49 12.04
C HIS A 166 0.16 -2.76 12.80
N GLU A 167 0.82 -2.64 13.97
CA GLU A 167 1.11 -3.82 14.80
C GLU A 167 -0.18 -4.45 15.34
N ARG A 168 -1.20 -3.65 15.68
CA ARG A 168 -2.52 -4.15 16.06
C ARG A 168 -3.21 -4.88 14.92
N GLU A 169 -3.18 -4.34 13.71
CA GLU A 169 -3.82 -4.94 12.54
C GLU A 169 -3.08 -6.21 12.07
N GLN A 170 -1.75 -6.22 12.09
CA GLN A 170 -0.96 -7.44 11.84
C GLN A 170 -1.23 -8.51 12.91
N LYS A 171 -1.29 -8.12 14.18
CA LYS A 171 -1.62 -9.03 15.30
C LYS A 171 -3.05 -9.54 15.19
N TYR A 172 -3.99 -8.70 14.76
CA TYR A 172 -5.38 -9.07 14.50
C TYR A 172 -5.48 -10.07 13.34
N ASN A 173 -4.85 -9.78 12.20
CA ASN A 173 -4.86 -10.65 11.03
C ASN A 173 -4.16 -11.99 11.29
N LYS A 174 -3.03 -11.98 12.01
CA LYS A 174 -2.36 -13.21 12.47
C LYS A 174 -3.25 -14.04 13.40
N ARG A 175 -3.95 -13.41 14.34
CA ARG A 175 -4.90 -14.10 15.23
C ARG A 175 -6.10 -14.66 14.47
N LYS A 176 -6.63 -13.92 13.50
CA LYS A 176 -7.75 -14.35 12.65
C LYS A 176 -7.40 -15.57 11.81
N ILE A 177 -6.21 -15.59 11.20
CA ILE A 177 -5.69 -16.76 10.47
C ILE A 177 -5.49 -17.94 11.43
N LEU A 178 -4.89 -17.72 12.60
CA LEU A 178 -4.71 -18.76 13.61
C LEU A 178 -6.04 -19.32 14.11
N PHE A 179 -7.06 -18.47 14.21
CA PHE A 179 -8.42 -18.85 14.62
C PHE A 179 -9.10 -19.73 13.56
N HIS A 180 -9.03 -19.35 12.28
CA HIS A 180 -9.56 -20.19 11.20
C HIS A 180 -8.78 -21.52 11.05
N LEU A 181 -7.46 -21.52 11.25
CA LEU A 181 -6.65 -22.74 11.28
C LEU A 181 -6.98 -23.65 12.48
N LYS A 182 -7.40 -23.06 13.62
CA LYS A 182 -7.92 -23.79 14.78
C LYS A 182 -9.34 -24.28 14.57
N GLU A 183 -10.22 -23.51 13.94
CA GLU A 183 -11.58 -23.93 13.57
C GLU A 183 -11.57 -25.13 12.62
N GLN A 184 -10.63 -25.17 11.68
CA GLN A 184 -10.43 -26.32 10.79
C GLN A 184 -9.83 -27.56 11.50
N ASN A 185 -9.38 -27.44 12.76
CA ASN A 185 -8.87 -28.53 13.59
C ASN A 185 -9.75 -28.85 14.81
N VAL A 186 -11.02 -28.39 14.83
CA VAL A 186 -11.94 -28.59 15.97
C VAL A 186 -12.20 -30.08 16.27
N GLU A 187 -11.99 -30.99 15.33
CA GLU A 187 -12.07 -32.44 15.59
C GLU A 187 -10.89 -33.01 16.41
N LYS A 188 -9.83 -32.23 16.67
CA LYS A 188 -8.65 -32.67 17.44
C LYS A 188 -8.25 -31.68 18.55
N LEU A 189 -9.21 -31.11 19.26
CA LEU A 189 -8.90 -30.49 20.55
C LEU A 189 -8.49 -31.59 21.54
N SER A 190 -7.26 -31.50 22.05
CA SER A 190 -6.72 -32.44 23.05
C SER A 190 -7.53 -32.39 24.35
N ASP A 191 -7.50 -33.46 25.14
CA ASP A 191 -8.22 -33.53 26.43
C ASP A 191 -7.84 -32.39 27.38
N TRP A 192 -6.63 -31.84 27.25
CA TRP A 192 -6.16 -30.65 27.98
C TRP A 192 -6.79 -29.33 27.48
N GLU A 193 -7.00 -29.18 26.17
CA GLU A 193 -7.64 -27.98 25.61
C GLU A 193 -9.16 -27.96 25.85
N ARG A 194 -9.75 -29.11 26.16
CA ARG A 194 -11.12 -29.24 26.65
C ARG A 194 -11.27 -28.90 28.13
N GLN A 195 -10.17 -28.74 28.86
CA GLN A 195 -10.14 -28.30 30.25
C GLN A 195 -9.94 -26.78 30.36
N SER A 196 -10.65 -25.99 29.56
CA SER A 196 -10.80 -24.58 29.91
C SER A 196 -11.54 -24.53 31.25
N THR A 197 -10.86 -24.02 32.28
CA THR A 197 -11.50 -23.75 33.57
C THR A 197 -12.71 -22.86 33.31
N PRO A 198 -13.88 -23.16 33.91
CA PRO A 198 -15.06 -22.32 33.81
C PRO A 198 -14.69 -20.86 34.06
N LEU A 199 -15.24 -19.95 33.27
CA LEU A 199 -14.89 -18.53 33.34
C LEU A 199 -15.48 -17.93 34.61
N ILE A 200 -14.75 -17.93 35.72
CA ILE A 200 -15.23 -17.33 36.96
C ILE A 200 -15.08 -15.81 36.88
N VAL A 201 -16.21 -15.11 36.81
CA VAL A 201 -16.23 -13.64 36.83
C VAL A 201 -16.55 -13.15 38.24
N SER A 202 -15.60 -12.44 38.86
CA SER A 202 -15.80 -11.89 40.20
C SER A 202 -16.91 -10.84 40.23
N ASN A 203 -17.63 -10.74 41.35
CA ASN A 203 -18.74 -9.78 41.52
C ASN A 203 -18.29 -8.33 41.27
N GLN A 204 -17.08 -7.98 41.70
CA GLN A 204 -16.49 -6.66 41.45
C GLN A 204 -16.34 -6.40 39.95
N PHE A 205 -15.83 -7.39 39.20
CA PHE A 205 -15.66 -7.25 37.76
C PHE A 205 -17.01 -7.17 37.04
N ARG A 206 -18.03 -7.93 37.47
CA ARG A 206 -19.40 -7.81 36.93
C ARG A 206 -19.96 -6.40 37.09
N GLY A 207 -19.69 -5.76 38.23
CA GLY A 207 -20.06 -4.36 38.47
C GLY A 207 -19.44 -3.42 37.43
N GLN A 208 -18.15 -3.58 37.14
CA GLN A 208 -17.45 -2.78 36.12
C GLN A 208 -17.97 -3.06 34.71
N VAL A 209 -18.20 -4.33 34.37
CA VAL A 209 -18.79 -4.73 33.07
C VAL A 209 -20.18 -4.13 32.90
N LYS A 210 -21.01 -4.09 33.95
CA LYS A 210 -22.34 -3.47 33.91
C LYS A 210 -22.30 -1.97 33.65
N ILE A 211 -21.37 -1.25 34.30
CA ILE A 211 -21.16 0.18 34.05
C ILE A 211 -20.75 0.40 32.59
N PHE A 212 -19.75 -0.35 32.12
CA PHE A 212 -19.27 -0.24 30.75
C PHE A 212 -20.36 -0.59 29.73
N ARG A 213 -21.13 -1.65 29.97
CA ARG A 213 -22.24 -2.08 29.12
C ARG A 213 -23.32 -1.01 28.96
N ASN A 214 -23.63 -0.28 30.03
CA ASN A 214 -24.61 0.80 29.97
C ASN A 214 -24.11 1.98 29.12
N TYR A 215 -22.85 2.37 29.30
CA TYR A 215 -22.21 3.39 28.46
C TYR A 215 -22.14 2.93 26.99
N PHE A 216 -21.75 1.68 26.75
CA PHE A 216 -21.64 1.14 25.40
C PHE A 216 -23.00 1.08 24.69
N GLN A 217 -24.09 0.78 25.42
CA GLN A 217 -25.44 0.81 24.86
C GLN A 217 -25.89 2.22 24.45
N SER A 218 -25.51 3.27 25.19
CA SER A 218 -25.83 4.64 24.77
C SER A 218 -25.09 5.00 23.48
N GLU A 219 -23.81 4.66 23.38
CA GLU A 219 -23.00 4.89 22.17
C GLU A 219 -23.59 4.18 20.94
N ILE A 220 -23.99 2.91 21.07
CA ILE A 220 -24.66 2.16 19.98
C ILE A 220 -25.93 2.89 19.51
N THR A 221 -26.69 3.43 20.45
CA THR A 221 -27.96 4.11 20.15
C THR A 221 -27.72 5.44 19.44
N GLU A 222 -26.68 6.18 19.84
CA GLU A 222 -26.29 7.44 19.20
C GLU A 222 -25.71 7.22 17.79
N LEU A 223 -24.91 6.16 17.61
CA LEU A 223 -24.27 5.84 16.35
C LEU A 223 -25.18 5.10 15.36
N ASN A 224 -26.29 4.51 15.85
CA ASN A 224 -27.20 3.67 15.06
C ASN A 224 -26.48 2.52 14.32
N ASP A 225 -25.45 1.95 14.96
CA ASP A 225 -24.60 0.90 14.42
C ASP A 225 -25.08 -0.48 14.90
N LYS A 226 -25.56 -1.30 13.95
CA LYS A 226 -26.11 -2.63 14.22
C LYS A 226 -25.03 -3.70 14.40
N ASP A 227 -23.80 -3.46 13.94
CA ASP A 227 -22.74 -4.46 14.02
C ASP A 227 -22.25 -4.63 15.47
N LEU A 228 -22.46 -3.61 16.31
CA LEU A 228 -22.09 -3.60 17.74
C LEU A 228 -23.03 -4.42 18.65
N GLU A 229 -24.12 -4.99 18.11
CA GLU A 229 -25.04 -5.84 18.87
C GLU A 229 -24.38 -7.14 19.35
N GLN A 230 -23.35 -7.63 18.64
CA GLN A 230 -22.63 -8.85 19.02
C GLN A 230 -21.86 -8.66 20.33
N GLU A 231 -21.18 -7.52 20.47
CA GLU A 231 -20.43 -7.12 21.64
C GLU A 231 -21.37 -6.97 22.84
N MET A 232 -22.57 -6.42 22.62
CA MET A 232 -23.60 -6.32 23.65
C MET A 232 -24.03 -7.69 24.19
N LYS A 233 -24.16 -8.69 23.31
CA LYS A 233 -24.47 -10.08 23.72
C LYS A 233 -23.36 -10.68 24.59
N ILE A 234 -22.10 -10.38 24.30
CA ILE A 234 -20.96 -10.86 25.11
C ILE A 234 -20.97 -10.19 26.49
N LEU A 235 -21.19 -8.88 26.55
CA LEU A 235 -21.24 -8.15 27.83
C LEU A 235 -22.37 -8.66 28.73
N ASN A 236 -23.55 -8.93 28.18
CA ASN A 236 -24.66 -9.52 28.94
C ASN A 236 -24.29 -10.93 29.44
N LYS A 237 -23.69 -11.78 28.60
CA LYS A 237 -23.20 -13.09 29.03
C LYS A 237 -22.21 -13.02 30.20
N LEU A 238 -21.33 -12.02 30.23
CA LEU A 238 -20.36 -11.85 31.33
C LEU A 238 -21.00 -11.33 32.62
N ILE A 239 -22.07 -10.56 32.52
CA ILE A 239 -22.84 -10.07 33.69
C ILE A 239 -23.65 -11.21 34.30
N ASP A 240 -24.31 -12.00 33.45
CA ASP A 240 -25.24 -13.07 33.84
C ASP A 240 -24.54 -14.40 34.15
N TYR A 241 -23.21 -14.48 34.00
CA TYR A 241 -22.46 -15.71 34.24
C TYR A 241 -22.43 -16.06 35.73
N GLU A 242 -23.45 -16.70 36.26
CA GLU A 242 -23.45 -17.25 37.62
C GLU A 242 -22.49 -18.45 37.74
N ASN A 243 -21.78 -18.51 38.87
CA ASN A 243 -20.85 -19.61 39.18
C ASN A 243 -21.61 -20.89 39.51
#